data_AF-A0AAW4WTM5-F1
#
_entry.id   AF-A0AAW4WTM5-F1
#
_cell.length_a   1.000
_cell.length_b   1.000
_cell.length_c   1.000
_cell.angle_alpha   90.00
_cell.angle_beta   90.00
_cell.angle_gamma   90.00
#
_symmetry.space_group_name_H-M   'P 1'
#
loop_
_entity.id
_entity.type
_entity.pdbx_description
1 polymer ?
#
loop_
_entity_poly.entity_id
_entity_poly.type
_entity_poly.pdbx_seq_one_letter_code
_entity_poly.pdbx_strand_id
1 'polypeptide(L)'
;MTLISRKIWQIIFFLSIVIFLISFLMTAVYAAEYRVVFNHLDARGDDFGPGNYEYPLNHIFHEADNIFDIQALTIFESEHSYRFRFSFGSLTDPWNSEYGFSLPLIELYIDNQNSGANQPFHEGANITFAEDFNWNKFLKISGWWARLYTPESEEEFLDLNELALDDKHQAQSAEILRDGDDLYLTLAKSELGSLDNSSVVLLIGSFDPFGFDYYRDLSRRRQLWKIYTETDLDLDKAPRVMDILTPGPYNQRNILNNELAEVPAIRVKAPLPERRRGIIEFFMIENLLIVFAFLIYLALIKIIAYKFDYNK
;
A
#
# COMPACT_ATOMS: atom_id res chain seq x y z
N MET A 1 -37.98 -18.88 48.71
CA MET A 1 -37.66 -19.32 47.33
C MET A 1 -37.65 -20.85 47.27
N THR A 2 -38.39 -21.47 46.34
CA THR A 2 -38.30 -22.93 46.09
C THR A 2 -36.94 -23.28 45.47
N LEU A 3 -36.42 -24.48 45.70
CA LEU A 3 -35.11 -24.94 45.16
C LEU A 3 -34.98 -24.71 43.64
N ILE A 4 -36.10 -24.79 42.92
CA ILE A 4 -36.24 -24.58 41.48
C ILE A 4 -35.90 -23.13 41.09
N SER A 5 -36.41 -22.14 41.85
CA SER A 5 -36.11 -20.72 41.59
C SER A 5 -34.64 -20.36 41.78
N ARG A 6 -33.93 -21.07 42.67
CA ARG A 6 -32.51 -20.84 42.96
C ARG A 6 -31.61 -21.41 41.87
N LYS A 7 -31.94 -22.59 41.32
CA LYS A 7 -31.25 -23.18 40.17
C LYS A 7 -31.45 -22.36 38.89
N ILE A 8 -32.64 -21.84 38.66
CA ILE A 8 -32.92 -20.97 37.50
C ILE A 8 -32.07 -19.69 37.57
N TRP A 9 -31.95 -19.07 38.75
CA TRP A 9 -31.09 -17.91 38.95
C TRP A 9 -29.60 -18.21 38.72
N GLN A 10 -29.11 -19.37 39.15
CA GLN A 10 -27.74 -19.81 38.90
C GLN A 10 -27.45 -20.03 37.41
N ILE A 11 -28.41 -20.58 36.66
CA ILE A 11 -28.28 -20.77 35.22
C ILE A 11 -28.27 -19.43 34.49
N ILE A 12 -29.16 -18.51 34.84
CA ILE A 12 -29.19 -17.15 34.26
C ILE A 12 -27.87 -16.42 34.54
N PHE A 13 -27.34 -16.56 35.76
CA PHE A 13 -26.05 -15.98 36.14
C PHE A 13 -24.88 -16.57 35.35
N PHE A 14 -24.87 -17.89 35.14
CA PHE A 14 -23.84 -18.53 34.34
C PHE A 14 -23.94 -18.12 32.86
N LEU A 15 -25.15 -18.07 32.30
CA LEU A 15 -25.38 -17.68 30.92
C LEU A 15 -24.97 -16.22 30.66
N SER A 16 -25.23 -15.31 31.60
CA SER A 16 -24.85 -13.90 31.45
C SER A 16 -23.33 -13.69 31.52
N ILE A 17 -22.63 -14.45 32.36
CA ILE A 17 -21.16 -14.46 32.39
C ILE A 17 -20.60 -14.98 31.06
N VAL A 18 -21.18 -16.05 30.51
CA VAL A 18 -20.77 -16.61 29.23
C VAL A 18 -21.03 -15.63 28.08
N ILE A 19 -22.20 -14.98 28.03
CA ILE A 19 -22.52 -13.94 27.03
C ILE A 19 -21.57 -12.75 27.16
N PHE A 20 -21.22 -12.35 28.39
CA PHE A 20 -20.25 -11.28 28.64
C PHE A 20 -18.83 -11.65 28.17
N LEU A 21 -18.37 -12.87 28.49
CA LEU A 21 -17.10 -13.41 27.99
C LEU A 21 -17.07 -13.50 26.46
N ILE A 22 -18.17 -13.91 25.82
CA ILE A 22 -18.30 -13.95 24.36
C ILE A 22 -18.27 -12.53 23.76
N SER A 23 -18.88 -11.54 24.41
CA SER A 23 -18.80 -10.14 23.97
C SER A 23 -17.39 -9.53 24.12
N PHE A 24 -16.61 -10.02 25.08
CA PHE A 24 -15.19 -9.70 25.24
C PHE A 24 -14.34 -10.31 24.13
N LEU A 25 -14.66 -11.54 23.69
CA LEU A 25 -14.02 -12.19 22.55
C LEU A 25 -14.34 -11.50 21.21
N MET A 26 -15.55 -10.96 21.05
CA MET A 26 -15.99 -10.30 19.81
C MET A 26 -15.54 -8.83 19.69
N THR A 27 -15.10 -8.19 20.77
CA THR A 27 -14.53 -6.82 20.72
C THR A 27 -13.02 -6.82 20.49
N ALA A 28 -12.37 -7.98 20.64
CA ALA A 28 -11.04 -8.24 20.09
C ALA A 28 -11.09 -8.55 18.58
N VAL A 29 -12.05 -7.97 17.84
CA VAL A 29 -11.93 -7.85 16.39
C VAL A 29 -10.77 -6.90 16.14
N TYR A 30 -9.62 -7.49 15.86
CA TYR A 30 -8.36 -6.83 15.61
C TYR A 30 -8.52 -5.77 14.52
N ALA A 31 -8.62 -4.50 14.90
CA ALA A 31 -8.04 -3.47 14.04
C ALA A 31 -6.56 -3.82 13.95
N ALA A 32 -6.11 -4.32 12.80
CA ALA A 32 -4.71 -4.68 12.61
C ALA A 32 -3.86 -3.46 13.01
N GLU A 33 -3.09 -3.60 14.08
CA GLU A 33 -2.22 -2.53 14.54
C GLU A 33 -1.05 -2.43 13.57
N TYR A 34 -1.14 -1.45 12.69
CA TYR A 34 -0.09 -1.15 11.73
C TYR A 34 0.97 -0.28 12.39
N ARG A 35 2.24 -0.69 12.29
CA ARG A 35 3.40 0.13 12.68
C ARG A 35 4.15 0.58 11.43
N VAL A 36 4.74 1.77 11.45
CA VAL A 36 5.57 2.26 10.34
C VAL A 36 6.92 1.53 10.39
N VAL A 37 7.28 0.84 9.30
CA VAL A 37 8.58 0.17 9.15
C VAL A 37 9.50 0.86 8.13
N PHE A 38 8.90 1.63 7.22
CA PHE A 38 9.63 2.44 6.25
C PHE A 38 8.89 3.76 6.05
N ASN A 39 9.63 4.85 5.97
CA ASN A 39 9.11 6.12 5.49
C ASN A 39 10.23 6.86 4.79
N HIS A 40 10.02 7.14 3.51
CA HIS A 40 10.96 7.89 2.70
C HIS A 40 10.21 9.00 1.98
N LEU A 41 10.74 10.21 2.10
CA LEU A 41 10.20 11.40 1.46
C LEU A 41 10.93 11.62 0.15
N ASP A 42 10.20 12.11 -0.84
CA ASP A 42 10.79 12.63 -2.06
C ASP A 42 10.75 14.17 -2.09
N ALA A 43 11.35 14.75 -3.12
CA ALA A 43 11.18 16.15 -3.42
C ALA A 43 9.72 16.44 -3.85
N ARG A 44 9.41 17.72 -4.07
CA ARG A 44 8.08 18.14 -4.49
C ARG A 44 8.21 18.89 -5.80
N GLY A 45 7.32 18.59 -6.73
CA GLY A 45 7.23 19.24 -8.03
C GLY A 45 8.41 18.93 -8.93
N ASP A 46 8.96 17.71 -8.84
CA ASP A 46 10.02 17.22 -9.72
C ASP A 46 9.58 16.11 -10.66
N ASP A 47 8.27 15.95 -10.86
CA ASP A 47 7.63 14.98 -11.75
C ASP A 47 7.74 15.28 -13.25
N PHE A 48 8.92 15.76 -13.65
CA PHE A 48 9.31 16.13 -15.01
C PHE A 48 10.46 15.24 -15.52
N GLY A 49 10.56 14.00 -15.01
CA GLY A 49 11.54 12.97 -15.39
C GLY A 49 13.00 13.47 -15.23
N PRO A 50 13.83 13.50 -16.28
CA PRO A 50 15.16 14.12 -16.25
C PRO A 50 15.14 15.65 -16.06
N GLY A 51 13.97 16.24 -15.79
CA GLY A 51 13.76 17.64 -15.53
C GLY A 51 13.57 18.49 -16.78
N ASN A 52 13.28 17.88 -17.92
CA ASN A 52 12.93 18.54 -19.17
C ASN A 52 11.66 17.96 -19.82
N TYR A 53 10.89 17.17 -19.08
CA TYR A 53 9.61 16.68 -19.55
C TYR A 53 8.53 17.73 -19.34
N GLU A 54 7.54 17.75 -20.22
CA GLU A 54 6.30 18.46 -20.02
C GLU A 54 5.14 17.50 -20.24
N TYR A 55 4.07 17.70 -19.48
CA TYR A 55 2.86 16.90 -19.62
C TYR A 55 2.27 17.01 -21.03
N PRO A 56 1.52 15.98 -21.46
CA PRO A 56 0.75 16.08 -22.69
C PRO A 56 -0.24 17.27 -22.65
N LEU A 57 -0.55 17.84 -23.82
CA LEU A 57 -1.39 19.04 -23.93
C LEU A 57 -2.88 18.82 -23.63
N ASN A 58 -3.33 17.57 -23.52
CA ASN A 58 -4.72 17.32 -23.22
C ASN A 58 -5.07 17.83 -21.82
N HIS A 59 -6.16 18.60 -21.70
CA HIS A 59 -6.61 19.23 -20.46
C HIS A 59 -6.69 18.30 -19.25
N ILE A 60 -6.91 17.00 -19.41
CA ILE A 60 -6.98 16.05 -18.28
C ILE A 60 -5.68 15.99 -17.47
N PHE A 61 -4.53 16.27 -18.11
CA PHE A 61 -3.23 16.32 -17.42
C PHE A 61 -3.00 17.65 -16.69
N HIS A 62 -3.92 18.62 -16.84
CA HIS A 62 -3.83 19.97 -16.28
C HIS A 62 -5.02 20.28 -15.35
N GLU A 63 -5.80 19.26 -14.97
CA GLU A 63 -6.89 19.40 -13.98
C GLU A 63 -6.35 19.68 -12.57
N ALA A 64 -5.12 19.22 -12.30
CA ALA A 64 -4.34 19.51 -11.11
C ALA A 64 -2.85 19.59 -11.48
N ASP A 65 -2.06 20.21 -10.62
CA ASP A 65 -0.60 20.26 -10.75
C ASP A 65 0.04 19.05 -10.05
N ASN A 66 1.23 18.64 -10.50
CA ASN A 66 2.03 17.59 -9.84
C ASN A 66 1.28 16.25 -9.73
N ILE A 67 0.61 15.85 -10.82
CA ILE A 67 -0.22 14.64 -10.86
C ILE A 67 0.59 13.34 -10.95
N PHE A 68 1.91 13.42 -11.20
CA PHE A 68 2.82 12.27 -11.17
C PHE A 68 3.87 12.38 -10.04
N ASP A 69 3.83 13.45 -9.23
CA ASP A 69 4.74 13.78 -8.13
C ASP A 69 4.52 12.86 -6.94
N ILE A 70 5.39 11.86 -6.75
CA ILE A 70 5.38 11.04 -5.55
C ILE A 70 6.11 11.80 -4.44
N GLN A 71 5.41 12.17 -3.38
CA GLN A 71 5.99 12.92 -2.25
C GLN A 71 6.52 12.02 -1.14
N ALA A 72 5.98 10.82 -1.00
CA ALA A 72 6.47 9.84 -0.03
C ALA A 72 6.02 8.41 -0.33
N LEU A 73 6.87 7.47 0.07
CA LEU A 73 6.49 6.08 0.29
C LEU A 73 6.56 5.76 1.79
N THR A 74 5.43 5.38 2.38
CA THR A 74 5.38 4.84 3.74
C THR A 74 4.94 3.38 3.70
N ILE A 75 5.72 2.49 4.33
CA ILE A 75 5.33 1.08 4.50
C ILE A 75 4.98 0.87 5.96
N PHE A 76 3.76 0.40 6.16
CA PHE A 76 3.25 -0.06 7.43
C PHE A 76 3.23 -1.58 7.47
N GLU A 77 3.47 -2.14 8.64
CA GLU A 77 3.46 -3.58 8.88
C GLU A 77 2.45 -3.92 9.97
N SER A 78 1.63 -4.94 9.72
CA SER A 78 0.85 -5.65 10.74
C SER A 78 1.41 -7.06 10.96
N GLU A 79 0.74 -7.89 11.75
CA GLU A 79 1.10 -9.29 11.89
C GLU A 79 1.07 -10.05 10.55
N HIS A 80 0.05 -9.78 9.71
CA HIS A 80 -0.27 -10.60 8.54
C HIS A 80 -0.09 -9.89 7.19
N SER A 81 0.04 -8.57 7.18
CA SER A 81 0.07 -7.77 5.95
C SER A 81 1.07 -6.62 6.02
N TYR A 82 1.44 -6.13 4.85
CA TYR A 82 2.00 -4.81 4.66
C TYR A 82 0.94 -3.88 4.07
N ARG A 83 0.99 -2.61 4.44
CA ARG A 83 0.24 -1.54 3.79
C ARG A 83 1.21 -0.50 3.29
N PHE A 84 1.20 -0.25 2.00
CA PHE A 84 1.99 0.77 1.32
C PHE A 84 1.11 2.00 1.17
N ARG A 85 1.60 3.15 1.58
CA ARG A 85 1.00 4.45 1.27
C ARG A 85 1.92 5.17 0.29
N PHE A 86 1.39 5.43 -0.89
CA PHE A 86 1.98 6.30 -1.89
C PHE A 86 1.30 7.67 -1.75
N SER A 87 2.04 8.67 -1.28
CA SER A 87 1.52 10.03 -1.11
C SER A 87 1.89 10.84 -2.33
N PHE A 88 0.90 11.34 -3.06
CA PHE A 88 1.11 12.15 -4.27
C PHE A 88 0.91 13.64 -4.02
N GLY A 89 1.43 14.47 -4.93
CA GLY A 89 1.11 15.90 -4.97
C GLY A 89 -0.35 16.17 -5.30
N SER A 90 -0.92 15.44 -6.26
CA SER A 90 -2.36 15.41 -6.54
C SER A 90 -2.73 14.12 -7.26
N LEU A 91 -3.88 13.53 -6.93
CA LEU A 91 -4.46 12.41 -7.68
C LEU A 91 -5.74 12.86 -8.39
N THR A 92 -5.83 12.58 -9.69
CA THR A 92 -7.03 12.84 -10.50
C THR A 92 -7.57 11.55 -11.10
N ASP A 93 -8.86 11.58 -11.44
CA ASP A 93 -9.55 10.42 -12.01
C ASP A 93 -10.44 10.78 -13.21
N PRO A 94 -9.88 11.41 -14.28
CA PRO A 94 -10.65 11.81 -15.46
C PRO A 94 -11.30 10.63 -16.20
N TRP A 95 -10.85 9.40 -15.98
CA TRP A 95 -11.39 8.21 -16.64
C TRP A 95 -12.31 7.36 -15.76
N ASN A 96 -12.64 7.83 -14.55
CA ASN A 96 -13.52 7.13 -13.60
C ASN A 96 -13.09 5.67 -13.41
N SER A 97 -11.84 5.51 -12.96
CA SER A 97 -11.17 4.23 -12.73
C SER A 97 -11.74 3.48 -11.51
N GLU A 98 -11.34 2.23 -11.32
CA GLU A 98 -11.81 1.38 -10.21
C GLU A 98 -11.32 1.89 -8.85
N TYR A 99 -10.05 2.27 -8.76
CA TYR A 99 -9.40 2.71 -7.53
C TYR A 99 -9.41 4.23 -7.34
N GLY A 100 -10.14 4.95 -8.19
CA GLY A 100 -10.33 6.39 -8.08
C GLY A 100 -9.10 7.21 -8.44
N PHE A 101 -8.17 6.70 -9.27
CA PHE A 101 -7.09 7.48 -9.87
C PHE A 101 -6.77 6.93 -11.27
N SER A 102 -6.51 7.79 -12.24
CA SER A 102 -6.45 7.35 -13.66
C SER A 102 -5.06 7.45 -14.30
N LEU A 103 -4.28 8.47 -13.95
CA LEU A 103 -3.15 8.91 -14.77
C LEU A 103 -1.81 8.30 -14.35
N PRO A 104 -1.46 8.19 -13.04
CA PRO A 104 -0.22 7.51 -12.63
C PRO A 104 -0.19 6.02 -12.98
N LEU A 105 0.98 5.55 -13.41
CA LEU A 105 1.37 4.14 -13.39
C LEU A 105 2.42 3.96 -12.30
N ILE A 106 2.17 3.11 -11.31
CA ILE A 106 3.08 2.92 -10.18
C ILE A 106 3.79 1.58 -10.34
N GLU A 107 5.12 1.59 -10.33
CA GLU A 107 5.96 0.41 -10.38
C GLU A 107 6.87 0.33 -9.16
N LEU A 108 6.65 -0.68 -8.31
CA LEU A 108 7.44 -0.92 -7.10
C LEU A 108 8.14 -2.28 -7.21
N TYR A 109 9.45 -2.23 -7.44
CA TYR A 109 10.32 -3.40 -7.39
C TYR A 109 10.87 -3.58 -5.97
N ILE A 110 10.92 -4.82 -5.51
CA ILE A 110 11.36 -5.18 -4.16
C ILE A 110 12.38 -6.30 -4.25
N ASP A 111 13.52 -6.08 -3.61
CA ASP A 111 14.57 -7.08 -3.37
C ASP A 111 14.54 -7.45 -1.88
N ASN A 112 13.92 -8.58 -1.55
CA ASN A 112 13.80 -9.08 -0.17
C ASN A 112 14.28 -10.53 0.05
N GLN A 113 15.00 -11.11 -0.92
CA GLN A 113 15.50 -12.49 -0.91
C GLN A 113 16.82 -12.56 -1.68
N ASN A 114 17.59 -13.63 -1.47
CA ASN A 114 18.92 -13.77 -2.08
C ASN A 114 18.90 -14.07 -3.59
N SER A 115 17.74 -14.33 -4.19
CA SER A 115 17.55 -14.57 -5.61
C SER A 115 16.62 -13.53 -6.19
N GLY A 116 16.86 -13.11 -7.43
CA GLY A 116 16.05 -12.12 -8.12
C GLY A 116 16.55 -11.90 -9.56
N ALA A 117 15.98 -10.90 -10.21
CA ALA A 117 16.41 -10.39 -11.50
C ALA A 117 16.94 -8.95 -11.35
N ASN A 118 17.93 -8.59 -12.15
CA ASN A 118 18.54 -7.26 -12.16
C ASN A 118 18.08 -6.40 -13.35
N GLN A 119 17.28 -6.95 -14.26
CA GLN A 119 16.66 -6.19 -15.34
C GLN A 119 15.18 -5.94 -15.01
N PRO A 120 14.59 -4.81 -15.42
CA PRO A 120 13.15 -4.59 -15.32
C PRO A 120 12.37 -5.76 -15.91
N PHE A 121 11.17 -6.03 -15.38
CA PHE A 121 10.33 -7.11 -15.91
C PHE A 121 9.95 -6.87 -17.38
N HIS A 122 9.75 -5.60 -17.74
CA HIS A 122 9.60 -5.14 -19.11
C HIS A 122 10.35 -3.82 -19.31
N GLU A 123 10.74 -3.53 -20.56
CA GLU A 123 11.52 -2.35 -20.92
C GLU A 123 10.64 -1.07 -21.08
N GLY A 124 9.42 -1.05 -20.52
CA GLY A 124 8.49 0.08 -20.63
C GLY A 124 9.06 1.37 -20.07
N ALA A 125 9.66 1.29 -18.89
CA ALA A 125 10.23 2.44 -18.20
C ALA A 125 11.52 2.98 -18.86
N ASN A 126 12.19 2.21 -19.72
CA ASN A 126 13.50 2.56 -20.30
C ASN A 126 14.55 2.94 -19.24
N ILE A 127 14.68 2.12 -18.20
CA ILE A 127 15.67 2.27 -17.13
C ILE A 127 16.42 0.96 -16.91
N THR A 128 17.49 1.00 -16.14
CA THR A 128 18.17 -0.18 -15.58
C THR A 128 18.24 -0.05 -14.06
N PHE A 129 18.55 -1.15 -13.37
CA PHE A 129 18.78 -1.12 -11.93
C PHE A 129 20.28 -1.16 -11.63
N ALA A 130 20.67 -0.58 -10.49
CA ALA A 130 22.01 -0.72 -9.95
C ALA A 130 22.39 -2.21 -9.79
N GLU A 131 23.68 -2.54 -10.00
CA GLU A 131 24.17 -3.94 -10.01
C GLU A 131 23.85 -4.73 -8.72
N ASP A 132 23.70 -4.05 -7.59
CA ASP A 132 23.43 -4.65 -6.28
C ASP A 132 21.94 -4.84 -5.97
N PHE A 133 21.04 -4.48 -6.89
CA PHE A 133 19.61 -4.65 -6.73
C PHE A 133 19.08 -5.81 -7.58
N ASN A 134 18.56 -6.84 -6.91
CA ASN A 134 18.05 -8.05 -7.57
C ASN A 134 16.61 -8.30 -7.11
N TRP A 135 15.65 -7.67 -7.80
CA TRP A 135 14.24 -7.73 -7.40
C TRP A 135 13.67 -9.14 -7.54
N ASN A 136 12.72 -9.47 -6.68
CA ASN A 136 12.03 -10.76 -6.68
C ASN A 136 10.50 -10.63 -6.52
N LYS A 137 10.03 -9.43 -6.17
CA LYS A 137 8.63 -9.02 -6.22
C LYS A 137 8.56 -7.73 -7.01
N PHE A 138 7.64 -7.68 -7.94
CA PHE A 138 7.36 -6.48 -8.72
C PHE A 138 5.86 -6.19 -8.68
N LEU A 139 5.50 -5.06 -8.06
CA LEU A 139 4.14 -4.55 -8.03
C LEU A 139 3.96 -3.52 -9.12
N LYS A 140 2.99 -3.75 -10.00
CA LYS A 140 2.58 -2.80 -11.03
C LYS A 140 1.13 -2.41 -10.78
N ILE A 141 0.85 -1.12 -10.66
CA ILE A 141 -0.44 -0.63 -10.19
C ILE A 141 -0.93 0.47 -11.12
N SER A 142 -2.18 0.35 -11.56
CA SER A 142 -2.92 1.37 -12.28
C SER A 142 -4.23 1.67 -11.57
N GLY A 143 -5.04 2.57 -12.13
CA GLY A 143 -6.40 2.83 -11.67
C GLY A 143 -7.36 1.64 -11.70
N TRP A 144 -7.01 0.55 -12.40
CA TRP A 144 -7.91 -0.58 -12.65
C TRP A 144 -7.42 -1.91 -12.08
N TRP A 145 -6.11 -2.05 -11.86
CA TRP A 145 -5.54 -3.33 -11.47
C TRP A 145 -4.28 -3.12 -10.63
N ALA A 146 -3.97 -4.15 -9.85
CA ALA A 146 -2.78 -4.23 -9.02
C ALA A 146 -2.17 -5.61 -9.22
N ARG A 147 -1.09 -5.67 -9.97
CA ARG A 147 -0.46 -6.91 -10.38
C ARG A 147 0.81 -7.17 -9.59
N LEU A 148 1.05 -8.43 -9.25
CA LEU A 148 2.26 -8.88 -8.57
C LEU A 148 2.97 -9.92 -9.41
N TYR A 149 4.22 -9.63 -9.75
CA TYR A 149 5.10 -10.47 -10.54
C TYR A 149 6.29 -10.95 -9.73
N THR A 150 6.84 -12.08 -10.16
CA THR A 150 8.17 -12.60 -9.77
C THR A 150 9.01 -12.78 -11.04
N PRO A 151 10.34 -12.98 -10.93
CA PRO A 151 11.19 -13.23 -12.09
C PRO A 151 10.77 -14.43 -12.96
N GLU A 152 10.04 -15.37 -12.38
CA GLU A 152 9.52 -16.57 -13.06
C GLU A 152 8.13 -16.37 -13.68
N SER A 153 7.50 -15.21 -13.47
CA SER A 153 6.19 -14.92 -14.04
C SER A 153 6.28 -14.88 -15.56
N GLU A 154 5.33 -15.51 -16.23
CA GLU A 154 5.26 -15.47 -17.69
C GLU A 154 4.95 -14.05 -18.17
N GLU A 155 5.76 -13.56 -19.11
CA GLU A 155 5.49 -12.32 -19.82
C GLU A 155 4.27 -12.51 -20.74
N GLU A 156 3.21 -11.74 -20.52
CA GLU A 156 2.02 -11.78 -21.37
C GLU A 156 1.79 -10.40 -21.99
N PHE A 157 1.88 -10.33 -23.32
CA PHE A 157 1.47 -9.16 -24.07
C PHE A 157 -0.06 -9.14 -24.14
N LEU A 158 -0.66 -8.00 -23.80
CA LEU A 158 -2.10 -7.82 -23.65
C LEU A 158 -2.87 -8.38 -24.87
N ASP A 159 -3.70 -9.40 -24.67
CA ASP A 159 -4.74 -9.76 -25.64
C ASP A 159 -5.95 -8.85 -25.41
N LEU A 160 -6.03 -7.77 -26.18
CA LEU A 160 -7.17 -6.83 -26.17
C LEU A 160 -8.53 -7.51 -26.48
N ASN A 161 -8.55 -8.76 -26.96
CA ASN A 161 -9.77 -9.49 -27.28
C ASN A 161 -10.32 -10.33 -26.13
N GLU A 162 -9.51 -10.63 -25.12
CA GLU A 162 -10.03 -11.18 -23.89
C GLU A 162 -10.52 -10.03 -23.02
N LEU A 163 -11.85 -9.90 -22.94
CA LEU A 163 -12.50 -9.33 -21.77
C LEU A 163 -12.02 -10.16 -20.57
N ALA A 164 -10.84 -9.85 -20.05
CA ALA A 164 -10.15 -10.59 -19.02
C ALA A 164 -10.93 -10.43 -17.71
N LEU A 165 -11.95 -11.26 -17.55
CA LEU A 165 -12.66 -11.45 -16.28
C LEU A 165 -11.75 -12.13 -15.24
N ASP A 166 -10.58 -12.60 -15.65
CA ASP A 166 -9.58 -13.25 -14.80
C ASP A 166 -8.18 -12.73 -15.21
N ASP A 167 -7.73 -11.65 -14.58
CA ASP A 167 -6.36 -11.18 -14.70
C ASP A 167 -5.46 -12.10 -13.86
N LYS A 168 -4.77 -13.03 -14.52
CA LYS A 168 -3.94 -14.06 -13.86
C LYS A 168 -2.82 -13.49 -12.97
N HIS A 169 -2.44 -12.22 -13.19
CA HIS A 169 -1.40 -11.54 -12.44
C HIS A 169 -1.94 -10.60 -11.37
N GLN A 170 -3.26 -10.46 -11.25
CA GLN A 170 -3.87 -9.70 -10.17
C GLN A 170 -3.39 -10.25 -8.82
N ALA A 171 -2.85 -9.37 -8.00
CA ALA A 171 -2.40 -9.71 -6.67
C ALA A 171 -3.61 -10.13 -5.83
N GLN A 172 -3.60 -11.36 -5.32
CA GLN A 172 -4.79 -12.01 -4.79
C GLN A 172 -5.30 -11.33 -3.50
N SER A 173 -4.38 -10.83 -2.69
CA SER A 173 -4.67 -10.11 -1.44
C SER A 173 -4.61 -8.60 -1.57
N ALA A 174 -4.50 -8.04 -2.79
CA ALA A 174 -4.42 -6.60 -2.97
C ALA A 174 -5.75 -5.92 -2.62
N GLU A 175 -5.70 -5.02 -1.64
CA GLU A 175 -6.77 -4.07 -1.36
C GLU A 175 -6.24 -2.66 -1.58
N ILE A 176 -6.86 -1.93 -2.52
CA ILE A 176 -6.50 -0.54 -2.81
C ILE A 176 -7.59 0.40 -2.31
N LEU A 177 -7.17 1.43 -1.57
CA LEU A 177 -8.02 2.51 -1.10
C LEU A 177 -7.34 3.85 -1.37
N ARG A 178 -8.06 4.75 -2.04
CA ARG A 178 -7.67 6.15 -2.16
C ARG A 178 -8.28 6.97 -1.01
N ASP A 179 -7.47 7.81 -0.37
CA ASP A 179 -7.91 8.83 0.59
C ASP A 179 -7.24 10.16 0.26
N GLY A 180 -7.98 11.07 -0.38
CA GLY A 180 -7.42 12.32 -0.90
C GLY A 180 -6.35 12.06 -1.97
N ASP A 181 -5.11 12.48 -1.71
CA ASP A 181 -3.95 12.27 -2.58
C ASP A 181 -3.03 11.13 -2.10
N ASP A 182 -3.48 10.37 -1.09
CA ASP A 182 -2.83 9.15 -0.65
C ASP A 182 -3.49 7.92 -1.29
N LEU A 183 -2.67 7.01 -1.83
CA LEU A 183 -3.07 5.68 -2.26
C LEU A 183 -2.54 4.62 -1.30
N TYR A 184 -3.44 3.85 -0.70
CA TYR A 184 -3.11 2.76 0.20
C TYR A 184 -3.28 1.42 -0.52
N LEU A 185 -2.21 0.65 -0.65
CA LEU A 185 -2.22 -0.74 -1.10
C LEU A 185 -1.92 -1.65 0.09
N THR A 186 -2.85 -2.55 0.43
CA THR A 186 -2.62 -3.60 1.44
C THR A 186 -2.36 -4.92 0.74
N LEU A 187 -1.34 -5.67 1.20
CA LEU A 187 -0.96 -6.98 0.67
C LEU A 187 -0.58 -7.95 1.80
N ALA A 188 -0.92 -9.22 1.64
CA ALA A 188 -0.58 -10.25 2.62
C ALA A 188 0.93 -10.58 2.58
N LYS A 189 1.52 -10.79 3.76
CA LYS A 189 2.92 -11.24 3.89
C LYS A 189 3.15 -12.60 3.25
N SER A 190 2.13 -13.43 3.12
CA SER A 190 2.21 -14.73 2.43
C SER A 190 2.55 -14.59 0.94
N GLU A 191 2.22 -13.47 0.30
CA GLU A 191 2.54 -13.21 -1.10
C GLU A 191 3.87 -12.46 -1.27
N LEU A 192 4.13 -11.47 -0.41
CA LEU A 192 5.32 -10.62 -0.49
C LEU A 192 6.57 -11.22 0.17
N GLY A 193 6.41 -12.00 1.24
CA GLY A 193 7.50 -12.32 2.17
C GLY A 193 7.82 -11.17 3.12
N SER A 194 8.82 -11.33 3.98
CA SER A 194 9.26 -10.26 4.89
C SER A 194 9.96 -9.14 4.10
N LEU A 195 9.76 -7.89 4.52
CA LEU A 195 10.48 -6.72 4.01
C LEU A 195 11.65 -6.29 4.92
N ASP A 196 12.00 -7.12 5.90
CA ASP A 196 13.13 -6.83 6.79
C ASP A 196 14.45 -6.84 6.01
N ASN A 197 15.18 -5.72 6.06
CA ASN A 197 16.43 -5.53 5.33
C ASN A 197 16.30 -5.65 3.81
N SER A 198 15.12 -5.39 3.25
CA SER A 198 14.92 -5.34 1.81
C SER A 198 15.43 -4.03 1.19
N SER A 199 15.45 -3.97 -0.13
CA SER A 199 15.62 -2.76 -0.91
C SER A 199 14.45 -2.60 -1.86
N VAL A 200 14.14 -1.36 -2.24
CA VAL A 200 13.04 -1.04 -3.16
C VAL A 200 13.46 -0.03 -4.21
N VAL A 201 12.86 -0.13 -5.40
CA VAL A 201 12.89 0.91 -6.43
C VAL A 201 11.44 1.25 -6.76
N LEU A 202 11.09 2.53 -6.68
CA LEU A 202 9.75 3.03 -7.00
C LEU A 202 9.85 3.96 -8.20
N LEU A 203 9.09 3.65 -9.24
CA LEU A 203 8.98 4.42 -10.47
C LEU A 203 7.53 4.87 -10.66
N ILE A 204 7.34 6.11 -11.09
CA ILE A 204 6.04 6.65 -11.49
C ILE A 204 6.08 6.97 -12.99
N GLY A 205 5.22 6.32 -13.75
CA GLY A 205 4.97 6.61 -15.15
C GLY A 205 3.69 7.40 -15.38
N SER A 206 3.55 7.93 -16.59
CA SER A 206 2.24 8.33 -17.10
C SER A 206 1.58 7.12 -17.76
N PHE A 207 0.49 6.63 -17.17
CA PHE A 207 -0.25 5.48 -17.66
C PHE A 207 -0.85 5.75 -19.04
N ASP A 208 -0.62 4.80 -19.96
CA ASP A 208 -1.24 4.74 -21.27
C ASP A 208 -1.61 3.29 -21.58
N PRO A 209 -2.91 2.91 -21.62
CA PRO A 209 -3.32 1.54 -21.90
C PRO A 209 -2.91 1.03 -23.29
N PHE A 210 -2.50 1.93 -24.21
CA PHE A 210 -2.03 1.60 -25.54
C PHE A 210 -0.52 1.74 -25.70
N GLY A 211 0.17 2.24 -24.67
CA GLY A 211 1.61 2.37 -24.64
C GLY A 211 2.31 1.02 -24.47
N PHE A 212 3.54 0.93 -24.96
CA PHE A 212 4.37 -0.25 -24.68
C PHE A 212 4.55 -0.38 -23.17
N ASP A 213 4.17 -1.54 -22.64
CA ASP A 213 4.20 -1.83 -21.21
C ASP A 213 3.50 -0.74 -20.35
N TYR A 214 2.43 -0.18 -20.92
CA TYR A 214 1.55 0.83 -20.33
C TYR A 214 2.17 2.21 -20.07
N TYR A 215 3.37 2.47 -20.59
CA TYR A 215 4.01 3.77 -20.50
C TYR A 215 3.59 4.68 -21.65
N ARG A 216 3.27 5.93 -21.33
CA ARG A 216 3.08 6.99 -22.33
C ARG A 216 4.38 7.30 -23.06
N ASP A 217 4.30 7.41 -24.37
CA ASP A 217 5.44 7.74 -25.22
C ASP A 217 5.94 9.19 -25.05
N LEU A 218 7.22 9.36 -25.36
CA LEU A 218 7.89 10.65 -25.50
C LEU A 218 7.72 11.24 -26.92
N SER A 219 7.85 12.56 -27.02
CA SER A 219 7.80 13.29 -28.29
C SER A 219 8.60 14.58 -28.24
N ARG A 220 9.35 14.87 -29.31
CA ARG A 220 10.03 16.17 -29.52
C ARG A 220 9.08 17.30 -29.94
N ARG A 221 7.78 17.00 -30.03
CA ARG A 221 6.72 17.98 -30.33
C ARG A 221 5.64 17.85 -29.27
N ARG A 222 5.19 18.99 -28.75
CA ARG A 222 4.04 19.01 -27.84
C ARG A 222 2.82 18.39 -28.54
N GLN A 223 2.24 17.37 -27.93
CA GLN A 223 1.11 16.61 -28.45
C GLN A 223 0.07 16.39 -27.36
N LEU A 224 -1.16 16.04 -27.75
CA LEU A 224 -2.25 15.83 -26.80
C LEU A 224 -2.01 14.65 -25.85
N TRP A 225 -1.31 13.61 -26.32
CA TRP A 225 -1.22 12.32 -25.62
C TRP A 225 0.21 11.79 -25.47
N LYS A 226 1.23 12.61 -25.76
CA LYS A 226 2.63 12.21 -25.57
C LYS A 226 3.32 13.21 -24.66
N ILE A 227 4.20 12.71 -23.82
CA ILE A 227 5.07 13.51 -22.96
C ILE A 227 6.01 14.27 -23.88
N TYR A 228 6.07 15.59 -23.73
CA TYR A 228 7.03 16.37 -24.49
C TYR A 228 8.40 16.31 -23.82
N THR A 229 9.46 16.29 -24.62
CA THR A 229 10.83 16.40 -24.13
C THR A 229 11.70 17.12 -25.15
N GLU A 230 12.68 17.87 -24.65
CA GLU A 230 13.74 18.51 -25.43
C GLU A 230 15.05 17.72 -25.37
N THR A 231 15.00 16.45 -24.95
CA THR A 231 16.20 15.63 -24.82
C THR A 231 16.84 15.31 -26.18
N ASP A 232 18.18 15.33 -26.21
CA ASP A 232 18.98 14.88 -27.35
C ASP A 232 19.15 13.36 -27.39
N LEU A 233 18.72 12.64 -26.34
CA LEU A 233 18.77 11.18 -26.26
C LEU A 233 17.92 10.53 -27.36
N ASP A 234 18.25 9.28 -27.69
CA ASP A 234 17.36 8.43 -28.47
C ASP A 234 16.05 8.21 -27.68
N LEU A 235 14.90 8.58 -28.27
CA LEU A 235 13.61 8.49 -27.58
C LEU A 235 13.22 7.06 -27.23
N ASP A 236 13.71 6.08 -28.00
CA ASP A 236 13.45 4.66 -27.74
C ASP A 236 14.19 4.17 -26.50
N LYS A 237 15.20 4.90 -26.01
CA LYS A 237 16.02 4.55 -24.84
C LYS A 237 15.99 5.59 -23.72
N ALA A 238 15.41 6.75 -23.98
CA ALA A 238 15.21 7.77 -22.95
C ALA A 238 14.21 7.26 -21.90
N PRO A 239 14.45 7.51 -20.59
CA PRO A 239 13.56 7.05 -19.53
C PRO A 239 12.13 7.55 -19.72
N ARG A 240 11.12 6.68 -19.59
CA ARG A 240 9.70 7.05 -19.72
C ARG A 240 9.00 7.31 -18.38
N VAL A 241 9.78 7.39 -17.31
CA VAL A 241 9.30 7.73 -15.98
C VAL A 241 9.10 9.25 -15.84
N MET A 242 8.01 9.65 -15.20
CA MET A 242 7.74 11.03 -14.82
C MET A 242 8.42 11.35 -13.50
N ASP A 243 8.50 10.37 -12.59
CA ASP A 243 9.07 10.54 -11.27
C ASP A 243 9.67 9.22 -10.73
N ILE A 244 10.64 9.31 -9.82
CA ILE A 244 11.26 8.18 -9.11
C ILE A 244 11.49 8.56 -7.64
N LEU A 245 11.33 7.59 -6.75
CA LEU A 245 11.71 7.82 -5.35
C LEU A 245 13.24 7.85 -5.24
N THR A 246 13.80 9.00 -4.90
CA THR A 246 15.26 9.23 -4.91
C THR A 246 15.91 8.93 -3.55
N PRO A 247 17.07 8.24 -3.50
CA PRO A 247 17.79 8.10 -2.25
C PRO A 247 18.44 9.42 -1.82
N GLY A 248 18.11 9.91 -0.63
CA GLY A 248 18.85 10.94 0.14
C GLY A 248 19.58 12.04 -0.66
N PRO A 249 20.90 11.91 -0.94
CA PRO A 249 21.67 12.96 -1.61
C PRO A 249 21.52 12.98 -3.14
N TYR A 250 20.89 11.97 -3.73
CA TYR A 250 20.76 11.86 -5.17
C TYR A 250 19.63 12.76 -5.66
N ASN A 251 19.83 13.30 -6.86
CA ASN A 251 18.86 14.16 -7.52
C ASN A 251 18.31 13.42 -8.74
N GLN A 252 16.98 13.37 -8.86
CA GLN A 252 16.25 12.72 -9.95
C GLN A 252 16.80 13.07 -11.33
N ARG A 253 16.97 14.36 -11.63
CA ARG A 253 17.49 14.83 -12.92
C ARG A 253 18.86 14.24 -13.24
N ASN A 254 19.74 14.10 -12.25
CA ASN A 254 21.07 13.54 -12.50
C ASN A 254 21.02 12.02 -12.78
N ILE A 255 20.09 11.31 -12.16
CA ILE A 255 19.88 9.87 -12.38
C ILE A 255 19.33 9.66 -13.80
N LEU A 256 18.24 10.33 -14.15
CA LEU A 256 17.47 10.05 -15.36
C LEU A 256 18.04 10.68 -16.65
N ASN A 257 19.08 11.51 -16.58
CA ASN A 257 19.63 12.22 -17.75
C ASN A 257 20.60 11.37 -18.59
N ASN A 258 20.29 10.09 -18.82
CA ASN A 258 21.05 9.17 -19.67
C ASN A 258 20.09 8.18 -20.38
N GLU A 259 20.54 7.58 -21.49
CA GLU A 259 19.84 6.43 -22.08
C GLU A 259 19.86 5.26 -21.09
N LEU A 260 18.73 4.58 -20.91
CA LEU A 260 18.59 3.44 -20.00
C LEU A 260 19.15 3.71 -18.59
N ALA A 261 18.80 4.89 -18.05
CA ALA A 261 19.29 5.40 -16.79
C ALA A 261 19.28 4.36 -15.66
N GLU A 262 20.40 4.24 -14.95
CA GLU A 262 20.54 3.33 -13.81
C GLU A 262 19.89 3.94 -12.56
N VAL A 263 18.81 3.32 -12.08
CA VAL A 263 18.05 3.79 -10.92
C VAL A 263 18.56 3.12 -9.64
N PRO A 264 18.96 3.90 -8.61
CA PRO A 264 19.43 3.35 -7.36
C PRO A 264 18.29 2.85 -6.48
N ALA A 265 18.52 1.77 -5.73
CA ALA A 265 17.57 1.24 -4.77
C ALA A 265 17.65 1.96 -3.41
N ILE A 266 16.53 1.97 -2.70
CA ILE A 266 16.41 2.51 -1.34
C ILE A 266 16.25 1.36 -0.36
N ARG A 267 17.10 1.36 0.68
CA ARG A 267 17.08 0.29 1.68
C ARG A 267 15.97 0.46 2.70
N VAL A 268 15.14 -0.56 2.85
CA VAL A 268 14.20 -0.74 3.94
C VAL A 268 14.94 -1.37 5.11
N LYS A 269 15.21 -0.59 6.16
CA LYS A 269 15.88 -1.10 7.35
C LYS A 269 14.94 -1.98 8.15
N ALA A 270 15.47 -3.05 8.74
CA ALA A 270 14.71 -3.79 9.74
C ALA A 270 14.22 -2.83 10.84
N PRO A 271 12.92 -2.91 11.18
CA PRO A 271 12.37 -2.04 12.20
C PRO A 271 12.99 -2.37 13.56
N LEU A 272 13.08 -1.37 14.44
CA LEU A 272 13.59 -1.57 15.80
C LEU A 272 12.75 -2.65 16.51
N PRO A 273 13.38 -3.50 17.35
CA PRO A 273 12.67 -4.54 18.07
C PRO A 273 11.52 -3.92 18.87
N GLU A 274 10.33 -4.51 18.74
CA GLU A 274 9.16 -4.02 19.45
C GLU A 274 9.42 -3.92 20.95
N ARG A 275 9.08 -2.77 21.52
CA ARG A 275 8.91 -2.66 22.96
C ARG A 275 7.74 -3.57 23.33
N ARG A 276 8.03 -4.73 23.94
CA ARG A 276 6.99 -5.66 24.42
C ARG A 276 5.94 -4.87 25.19
N ARG A 277 4.71 -4.85 24.67
CA ARG A 277 3.60 -4.20 25.35
C ARG A 277 3.39 -4.87 26.70
N GLY A 278 3.42 -4.07 27.76
CA GLY A 278 3.29 -4.57 29.12
C GLY A 278 1.83 -4.91 29.44
N ILE A 279 1.61 -5.68 30.51
CA ILE A 279 0.26 -5.96 31.08
C ILE A 279 -0.57 -4.67 31.26
N ILE A 280 0.10 -3.53 31.47
CA ILE A 280 -0.53 -2.21 31.67
C ILE A 280 -1.23 -1.69 30.40
N GLU A 281 -0.67 -1.93 29.21
CA GLU A 281 -1.25 -1.48 27.93
C GLU A 281 -2.42 -2.38 27.48
N PHE A 282 -2.48 -3.63 27.98
CA PHE A 282 -3.68 -4.46 27.88
C PHE A 282 -4.88 -3.84 28.62
N PHE A 283 -4.65 -3.00 29.64
CA PHE A 283 -5.69 -2.27 30.39
C PHE A 283 -5.93 -0.84 29.88
N MET A 284 -5.85 -0.61 28.57
CA MET A 284 -6.31 0.65 27.94
C MET A 284 -7.77 0.97 28.27
N ILE A 285 -8.17 2.25 28.13
CA ILE A 285 -9.45 2.82 28.59
C ILE A 285 -10.67 1.98 28.21
N GLU A 286 -10.68 1.39 27.01
CA GLU A 286 -11.78 0.57 26.51
C GLU A 286 -11.93 -0.74 27.31
N ASN A 287 -10.83 -1.43 27.59
CA ASN A 287 -10.80 -2.60 28.46
C ASN A 287 -11.11 -2.23 29.92
N LEU A 288 -10.70 -1.03 30.36
CA LEU A 288 -11.02 -0.52 31.70
C LEU A 288 -12.52 -0.25 31.86
N LEU A 289 -13.19 0.32 30.84
CA LEU A 289 -14.63 0.55 30.82
C LEU A 289 -15.41 -0.75 30.87
N ILE A 290 -14.95 -1.77 30.15
CA ILE A 290 -15.58 -3.10 30.16
C ILE A 290 -15.41 -3.77 31.54
N VAL A 291 -14.21 -3.70 32.13
CA VAL A 291 -13.97 -4.19 33.50
C VAL A 291 -14.81 -3.42 34.52
N PHE A 292 -14.97 -2.10 34.37
CA PHE A 292 -15.78 -1.27 35.26
C PHE A 292 -17.28 -1.59 35.12
N ALA A 293 -17.77 -1.76 33.90
CA ALA A 293 -19.15 -2.20 33.64
C ALA A 293 -19.42 -3.60 34.23
N PHE A 294 -18.45 -4.52 34.16
CA PHE A 294 -18.53 -5.83 34.79
C PHE A 294 -18.61 -5.74 36.32
N LEU A 295 -17.78 -4.89 36.93
CA LEU A 295 -17.80 -4.66 38.37
C LEU A 295 -19.13 -4.05 38.84
N ILE A 296 -19.69 -3.10 38.08
CA ILE A 296 -21.03 -2.53 38.34
C ILE A 296 -22.11 -3.62 38.22
N TYR A 297 -22.04 -4.46 37.19
CA TYR A 297 -22.96 -5.57 36.98
C TYR A 297 -22.93 -6.56 38.16
N LEU A 298 -21.74 -6.95 38.62
CA LEU A 298 -21.58 -7.81 39.79
C LEU A 298 -22.13 -7.15 41.07
N ALA A 299 -21.93 -5.85 41.24
CA ALA A 299 -22.47 -5.10 42.38
C ALA A 299 -24.01 -5.07 42.35
N LEU A 300 -24.63 -4.82 41.19
CA LEU A 300 -26.07 -4.84 41.00
C LEU A 300 -26.67 -6.22 41.29
N ILE A 301 -26.04 -7.30 40.82
CA ILE A 301 -26.47 -8.66 41.13
C ILE A 301 -26.41 -8.91 42.64
N LYS A 302 -25.33 -8.50 43.30
CA LYS A 302 -25.18 -8.68 44.75
C LYS A 302 -26.27 -7.92 45.52
N ILE A 303 -26.61 -6.70 45.09
CA ILE A 303 -27.70 -5.90 45.67
C ILE A 303 -29.05 -6.58 45.46
N ILE A 304 -29.32 -7.07 44.25
CA ILE A 304 -30.57 -7.79 43.93
C ILE A 304 -30.65 -9.07 44.77
N ALA A 305 -29.61 -9.90 44.77
CA ALA A 305 -29.55 -11.11 45.58
C ALA A 305 -29.78 -10.81 47.07
N TYR A 306 -29.15 -9.77 47.62
CA TYR A 306 -29.35 -9.35 49.00
C TYR A 306 -30.77 -8.85 49.29
N LYS A 307 -31.35 -8.06 48.36
CA LYS A 307 -32.72 -7.53 48.48
C LYS A 307 -33.78 -8.63 48.40
N PHE A 308 -33.53 -9.70 47.64
CA PHE A 308 -34.42 -10.85 47.53
C PHE A 308 -34.14 -11.96 48.57
N ASP A 309 -33.01 -11.91 49.29
CA ASP A 309 -32.76 -12.73 50.50
C ASP A 309 -33.37 -12.11 51.78
N TYR A 310 -33.90 -10.88 51.71
CA TYR A 310 -34.72 -10.28 52.76
C TYR A 310 -36.21 -10.62 52.55
N ASN A 311 -36.53 -11.88 52.77
CA ASN A 311 -37.78 -12.35 53.39
C ASN A 311 -37.56 -13.82 53.73
N LYS A 312 -36.94 -14.03 54.91
CA LYS A 312 -37.22 -15.23 55.71
C LYS A 312 -38.71 -15.32 55.99
#